data_AF-A0A951PGP1-F1
#
_entry.id   AF-A0A951PGP1-F1
#
_cell.length_a   1.000
_cell.length_b   1.000
_cell.length_c   1.000
_cell.angle_alpha   90.00
_cell.angle_beta   90.00
_cell.angle_gamma   90.00
#
_symmetry.space_group_name_H-M   'P 1'
#
loop_
_entity.id
_entity.type
_entity.pdbx_description
1 polymer ?
#
loop_
_entity_poly.entity_id
_entity_poly.type
_entity_poly.pdbx_seq_one_letter_code
_entity_poly.pdbx_strand_id
1 'polypeptide(L)'
;MLLEQQGGDLVIRFESEVALTITLQNFSLENLDNLSVATSAAVTVGNLLFASETAIQDQFDVINSDQTLEQVLRPNIVTFLNGLDNITQGLENSDDIIDGQAGNDRLAGLSGNDKLRGGQGNDALWGGTGDDILSGGAGLNQLNGGSGSDQFVLSQLGTAIIQDFVVAEDWLSWENQNALGQISAQLSGQNTVLLYAGQTVATLLNVQVTDITLLFTRT
;
A
#
# COMPACT_ATOMS: atom_id res chain seq x y z
N MET A 1 15.94 1.54 -17.28
CA MET A 1 15.71 0.33 -16.45
C MET A 1 16.69 -0.72 -16.91
N LEU A 2 17.54 -1.17 -15.99
CA LEU A 2 18.60 -2.15 -16.24
C LEU A 2 18.22 -3.46 -15.58
N LEU A 3 18.23 -4.55 -16.36
CA LEU A 3 18.06 -5.91 -15.89
C LEU A 3 19.45 -6.55 -15.82
N GLU A 4 19.81 -7.09 -14.67
CA GLU A 4 21.11 -7.68 -14.40
C GLU A 4 20.92 -9.05 -13.74
N GLN A 5 21.47 -10.11 -14.33
CA GLN A 5 21.51 -11.42 -13.68
C GLN A 5 22.64 -11.43 -12.64
N GLN A 6 22.32 -11.71 -11.38
CA GLN A 6 23.31 -11.91 -10.32
C GLN A 6 23.15 -13.31 -9.72
N GLY A 7 23.94 -14.26 -10.20
CA GLY A 7 23.80 -15.66 -9.79
C GLY A 7 22.45 -16.24 -10.22
N GLY A 8 21.69 -16.80 -9.27
CA GLY A 8 20.36 -17.33 -9.50
C GLY A 8 19.26 -16.27 -9.58
N ASP A 9 19.58 -14.99 -9.31
CA ASP A 9 18.60 -13.93 -9.09
C ASP A 9 18.58 -12.91 -10.23
N LEU A 10 17.41 -12.34 -10.49
CA LEU A 10 17.25 -11.23 -11.43
C LEU A 10 17.15 -9.92 -10.66
N VAL A 11 18.11 -9.04 -10.92
CA VAL A 11 18.19 -7.71 -10.30
C VAL A 11 17.69 -6.67 -11.29
N ILE A 12 16.68 -5.91 -10.88
CA ILE A 12 16.09 -4.81 -11.64
C ILE A 12 16.54 -3.51 -11.00
N ARG A 13 17.29 -2.70 -11.76
CA ARG A 13 17.79 -1.39 -11.34
C ARG A 13 17.15 -0.29 -12.17
N PHE A 14 16.73 0.78 -11.53
CA PHE A 14 16.15 1.93 -12.24
C PHE A 14 17.20 3.03 -12.40
N GLU A 15 17.58 3.34 -13.64
CA GLU A 15 18.73 4.20 -13.97
C GLU A 15 18.61 5.66 -13.50
N SER A 16 17.41 6.10 -13.07
CA SER A 16 17.17 7.45 -12.53
C SER A 16 17.10 7.51 -11.00
N GLU A 17 17.12 6.37 -10.31
CA GLU A 17 16.89 6.23 -8.86
C GLU A 17 17.89 5.22 -8.30
N VAL A 18 19.03 5.70 -7.80
CA VAL A 18 20.15 4.84 -7.33
C VAL A 18 19.76 3.95 -6.14
N ALA A 19 18.59 4.16 -5.53
CA ALA A 19 18.14 3.48 -4.32
C ALA A 19 17.10 2.37 -4.55
N LEU A 20 16.42 2.33 -5.71
CA LEU A 20 15.41 1.30 -5.97
C LEU A 20 16.03 0.16 -6.78
N THR A 21 16.34 -0.92 -6.06
CA THR A 21 16.74 -2.20 -6.62
C THR A 21 15.72 -3.25 -6.18
N ILE A 22 15.14 -3.97 -7.14
CA ILE A 22 14.27 -5.12 -6.89
C ILE A 22 15.06 -6.36 -7.24
N THR A 23 15.10 -7.34 -6.33
CA THR A 23 15.72 -8.64 -6.59
C THR A 23 14.63 -9.71 -6.60
N LEU A 24 14.52 -10.42 -7.72
CA LEU A 24 13.73 -11.65 -7.81
C LEU A 24 14.68 -12.82 -7.52
N GLN A 25 14.50 -13.48 -6.38
CA GLN A 25 15.38 -14.58 -5.99
C GLN A 25 15.08 -15.86 -6.79
N ASN A 26 16.12 -16.59 -7.16
CA ASN A 26 16.03 -17.82 -7.95
C ASN A 26 15.34 -17.64 -9.31
N PHE A 27 15.34 -16.42 -9.84
CA PHE A 27 14.85 -16.09 -11.17
C PHE A 27 16.02 -15.82 -12.12
N SER A 28 16.28 -16.74 -13.08
CA SER A 28 17.25 -16.50 -14.15
C SER A 28 16.58 -15.92 -15.41
N LEU A 29 17.26 -15.01 -16.11
CA LEU A 29 16.79 -14.40 -17.37
C LEU A 29 16.43 -15.46 -18.44
N GLU A 30 17.10 -16.61 -18.41
CA GLU A 30 16.82 -17.77 -19.28
C GLU A 30 15.52 -18.52 -18.92
N ASN A 31 14.94 -18.29 -17.73
CA ASN A 31 13.68 -18.90 -17.31
C ASN A 31 12.45 -18.25 -17.95
N LEU A 32 12.60 -17.12 -18.66
CA LEU A 32 11.50 -16.49 -19.39
C LEU A 32 10.94 -17.41 -20.49
N ASP A 33 11.81 -18.18 -21.14
CA ASP A 33 11.43 -19.19 -22.12
C ASP A 33 10.93 -20.49 -21.43
N ASN A 34 11.45 -20.83 -20.25
CA ASN A 34 11.04 -22.02 -19.48
C ASN A 34 9.64 -21.89 -18.84
N LEU A 35 9.12 -20.67 -18.65
CA LEU A 35 7.71 -20.46 -18.26
C LEU A 35 6.74 -21.04 -19.29
N SER A 36 7.13 -21.10 -20.57
CA SER A 36 6.32 -21.68 -21.64
C SER A 36 6.47 -23.21 -21.78
N VAL A 37 7.49 -23.81 -21.16
CA VAL A 37 7.86 -25.23 -21.39
C VAL A 37 7.69 -26.12 -20.15
N ALA A 38 7.57 -25.56 -18.94
CA ALA A 38 7.43 -26.35 -17.73
C ALA A 38 5.97 -26.84 -17.50
N THR A 39 5.49 -27.76 -18.32
CA THR A 39 4.19 -28.44 -18.11
C THR A 39 4.21 -29.49 -16.98
N SER A 40 5.21 -29.49 -16.09
CA SER A 40 5.24 -30.39 -14.92
C SER A 40 6.27 -30.08 -13.83
N ALA A 41 7.14 -29.09 -13.99
CA ALA A 41 8.05 -28.66 -12.92
C ALA A 41 7.51 -27.38 -12.29
N ALA A 42 7.20 -27.41 -11.00
CA ALA A 42 6.93 -26.20 -10.24
C ALA A 42 8.16 -25.29 -10.34
N VAL A 43 8.02 -24.15 -11.00
CA VAL A 43 9.04 -23.10 -10.98
C VAL A 43 8.81 -22.35 -9.68
N THR A 44 9.66 -22.50 -8.69
CA THR A 44 9.57 -21.64 -7.49
C THR A 44 10.14 -20.28 -7.86
N VAL A 45 9.27 -19.31 -8.18
CA VAL A 45 9.69 -17.91 -8.28
C VAL A 45 9.93 -17.44 -6.84
N GLY A 46 11.19 -17.27 -6.46
CA GLY A 46 11.54 -16.78 -5.14
C GLY A 46 11.20 -15.29 -5.04
N ASN A 47 10.08 -15.01 -4.41
CA ASN A 47 9.77 -13.90 -3.51
C ASN A 47 10.57 -12.58 -3.65
N LEU A 48 9.84 -11.46 -3.69
CA LEU A 48 10.40 -10.11 -3.78
C LEU A 48 11.17 -9.71 -2.52
N LEU A 49 12.33 -9.09 -2.71
CA LEU A 49 13.09 -8.42 -1.64
C LEU A 49 13.45 -7.01 -2.12
N PHE A 50 12.95 -6.00 -1.40
CA PHE A 50 13.25 -4.60 -1.70
C PHE A 50 14.54 -4.13 -1.03
N ALA A 51 15.11 -3.04 -1.54
CA ALA A 51 16.29 -2.43 -0.95
C ALA A 51 16.03 -2.00 0.51
N SER A 52 16.90 -2.43 1.43
CA SER A 52 16.82 -2.26 2.90
C SER A 52 16.01 -3.33 3.65
N GLU A 53 15.38 -4.26 2.94
CA GLU A 53 14.78 -5.44 3.56
C GLU A 53 15.83 -6.55 3.74
N THR A 54 15.72 -7.30 4.83
CA THR A 54 16.63 -8.42 5.15
C THR A 54 15.95 -9.78 5.11
N ALA A 55 14.63 -9.79 4.92
CA ALA A 55 13.81 -10.98 4.84
C ALA A 55 12.68 -10.74 3.84
N ILE A 56 12.38 -11.79 3.09
CA ILE A 56 11.23 -11.88 2.19
C ILE A 56 9.94 -11.81 3.02
N GLN A 57 9.01 -10.95 2.61
CA GLN A 57 7.64 -10.91 3.15
C GLN A 57 6.57 -11.30 2.13
N ASP A 58 6.90 -11.26 0.84
CA ASP A 58 5.93 -11.47 -0.26
C ASP A 58 6.14 -12.84 -0.95
N GLN A 59 5.07 -13.54 -1.28
CA GLN A 59 5.11 -14.86 -1.94
C GLN A 59 4.49 -14.81 -3.35
N PHE A 60 5.18 -15.37 -4.34
CA PHE A 60 4.59 -15.66 -5.66
C PHE A 60 4.24 -17.14 -5.74
N ASP A 61 2.96 -17.46 -5.94
CA ASP A 61 2.52 -18.83 -6.21
C ASP A 61 2.62 -19.15 -7.71
N VAL A 62 3.32 -20.24 -8.04
CA VAL A 62 3.37 -20.78 -9.41
C VAL A 62 2.42 -21.96 -9.52
N ILE A 63 1.36 -21.78 -10.30
CA ILE A 63 0.30 -22.77 -10.51
C ILE A 63 0.83 -23.87 -11.44
N ASN A 64 0.84 -25.12 -10.97
CA ASN A 64 0.93 -26.32 -11.82
C ASN A 64 -0.49 -26.89 -12.06
N SER A 65 -0.66 -27.64 -13.15
CA SER A 65 -1.95 -28.06 -13.70
C SER A 65 -2.81 -29.00 -12.82
N ASP A 66 -2.33 -29.37 -11.63
CA ASP A 66 -3.00 -30.26 -10.69
C ASP A 66 -3.57 -29.55 -9.44
N GLN A 67 -3.35 -28.24 -9.28
CA GLN A 67 -3.95 -27.43 -8.22
C GLN A 67 -5.35 -26.98 -8.62
N THR A 68 -6.37 -27.29 -7.80
CA THR A 68 -7.71 -26.70 -7.97
C THR A 68 -7.70 -25.26 -7.49
N LEU A 69 -8.27 -24.37 -8.31
CA LEU A 69 -8.29 -22.90 -8.16
C LEU A 69 -8.63 -22.38 -6.74
N GLU A 70 -9.39 -23.14 -5.96
CA GLU A 70 -9.85 -22.75 -4.61
C GLU A 70 -8.80 -22.91 -3.50
N GLN A 71 -7.69 -23.64 -3.73
CA GLN A 71 -6.66 -23.86 -2.70
C GLN A 71 -5.42 -22.96 -2.84
N VAL A 72 -5.28 -22.22 -3.96
CA VAL A 72 -4.05 -21.48 -4.32
C VAL A 72 -4.29 -20.00 -4.64
N LEU A 73 -5.53 -19.49 -4.57
CA LEU A 73 -5.77 -18.08 -4.85
C LEU A 73 -5.97 -17.27 -3.56
N ARG A 74 -4.84 -16.82 -2.98
CA ARG A 74 -4.74 -15.45 -2.47
C ARG A 74 -3.61 -14.76 -3.22
N PRO A 75 -3.76 -14.46 -4.52
CA PRO A 75 -2.68 -13.86 -5.28
C PRO A 75 -2.53 -12.40 -4.86
N ASN A 76 -1.82 -12.15 -3.76
CA ASN A 76 -1.41 -10.82 -3.37
C ASN A 76 -0.71 -10.16 -4.56
N ILE A 77 -1.24 -9.06 -5.09
CA ILE A 77 -0.62 -8.33 -6.19
C ILE A 77 0.22 -7.19 -5.64
N VAL A 78 1.40 -6.99 -6.23
CA VAL A 78 2.19 -5.76 -6.06
C VAL A 78 2.10 -4.98 -7.35
N THR A 79 1.36 -3.87 -7.34
CA THR A 79 1.08 -3.04 -8.51
C THR A 79 1.72 -1.67 -8.34
N PHE A 80 2.66 -1.36 -9.24
CA PHE A 80 3.20 0.00 -9.39
C PHE A 80 2.63 0.61 -10.65
N LEU A 81 1.96 1.75 -10.48
CA LEU A 81 1.31 2.46 -11.57
C LEU A 81 2.26 3.46 -12.23
N ASN A 82 1.79 4.21 -13.23
CA ASN A 82 2.62 5.23 -13.89
C ASN A 82 2.28 6.61 -13.33
N GLY A 83 3.06 7.63 -13.67
CA GLY A 83 2.84 9.00 -13.17
C GLY A 83 1.65 9.75 -13.81
N LEU A 84 0.59 9.06 -14.24
CA LEU A 84 -0.63 9.64 -14.80
C LEU A 84 -1.81 9.31 -13.90
N ASP A 85 -2.93 10.03 -14.06
CA ASP A 85 -4.19 9.68 -13.39
C ASP A 85 -4.61 8.24 -13.72
N ASN A 86 -4.65 7.36 -12.73
CA ASN A 86 -4.95 5.94 -12.89
C ASN A 86 -6.21 5.53 -12.10
N ILE A 87 -6.85 4.47 -12.59
CA ILE A 87 -7.98 3.82 -11.92
C ILE A 87 -7.63 2.35 -11.85
N THR A 88 -7.44 1.82 -10.65
CA THR A 88 -6.99 0.43 -10.45
C THR A 88 -7.63 -0.13 -9.20
N GLN A 89 -7.79 -1.44 -9.18
CA GLN A 89 -8.27 -2.18 -8.02
C GLN A 89 -7.42 -3.43 -7.82
N GLY A 90 -7.38 -3.90 -6.57
CA GLY A 90 -6.87 -5.18 -6.16
C GLY A 90 -7.77 -6.34 -6.59
N LEU A 91 -7.60 -7.45 -5.89
CA LEU A 91 -8.31 -8.70 -6.10
C LEU A 91 -9.12 -9.06 -4.86
N GLU A 92 -10.24 -9.75 -5.06
CA GLU A 92 -11.05 -10.23 -3.94
C GLU A 92 -10.31 -11.34 -3.18
N ASN A 93 -10.34 -11.27 -1.84
CA ASN A 93 -9.70 -12.17 -0.88
C ASN A 93 -8.17 -12.20 -0.98
N SER A 94 -7.57 -11.04 -1.22
CA SER A 94 -6.14 -10.84 -1.48
C SER A 94 -5.59 -9.71 -0.63
N ASP A 95 -4.37 -9.84 -0.13
CA ASP A 95 -3.68 -8.78 0.61
C ASP A 95 -2.75 -8.04 -0.35
N ASP A 96 -3.24 -6.98 -1.01
CA ASP A 96 -2.57 -6.34 -2.14
C ASP A 96 -1.73 -5.12 -1.74
N ILE A 97 -0.77 -4.78 -2.60
CA ILE A 97 0.02 -3.56 -2.52
C ILE A 97 -0.17 -2.78 -3.81
N ILE A 98 -0.71 -1.56 -3.71
CA ILE A 98 -0.95 -0.69 -4.88
C ILE A 98 -0.31 0.68 -4.64
N ASP A 99 0.59 1.09 -5.54
CA ASP A 99 1.27 2.39 -5.50
C ASP A 99 0.98 3.19 -6.78
N GLY A 100 0.25 4.31 -6.62
CA GLY A 100 -0.14 5.25 -7.67
C GLY A 100 1.01 6.08 -8.24
N GLN A 101 2.10 6.25 -7.47
CA GLN A 101 3.21 7.15 -7.78
C GLN A 101 2.80 8.63 -7.89
N ALA A 102 2.37 9.09 -9.05
CA ALA A 102 2.04 10.48 -9.31
C ALA A 102 0.82 10.56 -10.23
N GLY A 103 0.05 11.64 -10.14
CA GLY A 103 -1.25 11.73 -10.80
C GLY A 103 -2.37 11.78 -9.76
N ASN A 104 -3.61 11.95 -10.21
CA ASN A 104 -4.78 11.89 -9.34
C ASN A 104 -5.41 10.50 -9.48
N ASP A 105 -5.03 9.62 -8.56
CA ASP A 105 -5.33 8.20 -8.67
C ASP A 105 -6.61 7.80 -7.95
N ARG A 106 -7.21 6.71 -8.42
CA ARG A 106 -8.38 6.05 -7.81
C ARG A 106 -8.02 4.59 -7.57
N LEU A 107 -7.67 4.25 -6.35
CA LEU A 107 -7.18 2.92 -5.98
C LEU A 107 -8.17 2.24 -5.02
N ALA A 108 -8.50 0.98 -5.29
CA ALA A 108 -9.34 0.15 -4.41
C ALA A 108 -8.63 -1.15 -4.04
N GLY A 109 -8.64 -1.54 -2.76
CA GLY A 109 -8.06 -2.81 -2.28
C GLY A 109 -8.98 -4.01 -2.52
N LEU A 110 -10.27 -3.83 -2.21
CA LEU A 110 -11.35 -4.83 -2.24
C LEU A 110 -11.44 -5.63 -0.94
N SER A 111 -11.09 -6.91 -0.91
CA SER A 111 -11.20 -7.71 0.31
C SER A 111 -9.88 -8.41 0.61
N GLY A 112 -9.45 -8.35 1.87
CA GLY A 112 -8.11 -8.71 2.32
C GLY A 112 -7.47 -7.51 3.00
N ASN A 113 -6.22 -7.66 3.45
CA ASN A 113 -5.50 -6.61 4.18
C ASN A 113 -4.56 -5.87 3.22
N ASP A 114 -5.02 -4.76 2.68
CA ASP A 114 -4.38 -4.06 1.57
C ASP A 114 -3.46 -2.92 2.03
N LYS A 115 -2.48 -2.59 1.20
CA LYS A 115 -1.62 -1.40 1.34
C LYS A 115 -1.78 -0.51 0.12
N LEU A 116 -2.44 0.62 0.30
CA LEU A 116 -2.71 1.57 -0.77
C LEU A 116 -1.92 2.86 -0.58
N ARG A 117 -1.10 3.22 -1.57
CA ARG A 117 -0.35 4.47 -1.63
C ARG A 117 -0.78 5.28 -2.85
N GLY A 118 -1.31 6.48 -2.64
CA GLY A 118 -1.66 7.42 -3.72
C GLY A 118 -0.41 8.05 -4.33
N GLY A 119 0.38 8.72 -3.49
CA GLY A 119 1.68 9.25 -3.89
C GLY A 119 1.62 10.77 -4.06
N GLN A 120 1.86 11.29 -5.26
CA GLN A 120 1.77 12.71 -5.57
C GLN A 120 0.50 13.03 -6.37
N GLY A 121 -0.43 13.77 -5.78
CA GLY A 121 -1.59 14.29 -6.48
C GLY A 121 -2.80 14.34 -5.56
N ASN A 122 -3.99 14.40 -6.13
CA ASN A 122 -5.22 14.35 -5.33
C ASN A 122 -5.87 12.98 -5.52
N ASP A 123 -5.54 12.06 -4.62
CA ASP A 123 -5.88 10.65 -4.75
C ASP A 123 -7.17 10.30 -4.01
N ALA A 124 -7.82 9.23 -4.46
CA ALA A 124 -8.94 8.61 -3.79
C ALA A 124 -8.64 7.13 -3.54
N LEU A 125 -8.58 6.73 -2.27
CA LEU A 125 -8.22 5.38 -1.84
C LEU A 125 -9.39 4.74 -1.08
N TRP A 126 -9.73 3.51 -1.44
CA TRP A 126 -10.72 2.66 -0.76
C TRP A 126 -10.06 1.34 -0.35
N GLY A 127 -9.90 1.08 0.95
CA GLY A 127 -9.36 -0.20 1.44
C GLY A 127 -10.30 -1.34 1.10
N GLY A 128 -11.46 -1.36 1.76
CA GLY A 128 -12.55 -2.28 1.47
C GLY A 128 -12.88 -3.11 2.71
N THR A 129 -12.71 -4.43 2.66
CA THR A 129 -12.91 -5.28 3.85
C THR A 129 -11.62 -5.93 4.28
N GLY A 130 -11.21 -5.76 5.53
CA GLY A 130 -9.94 -6.24 6.06
C GLY A 130 -9.24 -5.12 6.83
N ASP A 131 -8.08 -5.41 7.38
CA ASP A 131 -7.29 -4.42 8.11
C ASP A 131 -6.33 -3.73 7.13
N ASP A 132 -6.72 -2.57 6.61
CA ASP A 132 -6.04 -1.90 5.51
C ASP A 132 -5.06 -0.81 5.97
N ILE A 133 -4.05 -0.49 5.13
CA ILE A 133 -3.13 0.62 5.32
C ILE A 133 -3.25 1.59 4.16
N LEU A 134 -3.76 2.80 4.43
CA LEU A 134 -4.00 3.83 3.42
C LEU A 134 -3.08 5.04 3.62
N SER A 135 -2.32 5.39 2.58
CA SER A 135 -1.45 6.56 2.53
C SER A 135 -1.74 7.40 1.29
N GLY A 136 -2.45 8.53 1.46
CA GLY A 136 -2.67 9.47 0.36
C GLY A 136 -1.38 10.12 -0.16
N GLY A 137 -0.41 10.39 0.72
CA GLY A 137 0.82 11.08 0.34
C GLY A 137 0.64 12.60 0.21
N ALA A 138 1.24 13.19 -0.82
CA ALA A 138 1.13 14.63 -1.08
C ALA A 138 -0.25 15.00 -1.64
N GLY A 139 -0.60 16.29 -1.63
CA GLY A 139 -1.87 16.79 -2.20
C GLY A 139 -3.12 16.55 -1.33
N LEU A 140 -4.31 16.74 -1.89
CA LEU A 140 -5.59 16.63 -1.18
C LEU A 140 -6.26 15.28 -1.48
N ASN A 141 -6.22 14.39 -0.50
CA ASN A 141 -6.57 12.99 -0.68
C ASN A 141 -7.89 12.63 0.01
N GLN A 142 -8.67 11.74 -0.59
CA GLN A 142 -9.88 11.16 -0.02
C GLN A 142 -9.59 9.70 0.35
N LEU A 143 -9.74 9.37 1.63
CA LEU A 143 -9.42 8.04 2.15
C LEU A 143 -10.68 7.43 2.78
N ASN A 144 -10.93 6.17 2.46
CA ASN A 144 -11.99 5.35 3.05
C ASN A 144 -11.39 3.98 3.38
N GLY A 145 -11.33 3.64 4.67
CA GLY A 145 -10.75 2.38 5.12
C GLY A 145 -11.67 1.20 4.79
N GLY A 146 -12.96 1.39 5.03
CA GLY A 146 -13.98 0.40 4.82
C GLY A 146 -14.33 -0.30 6.14
N SER A 147 -14.29 -1.62 6.16
CA SER A 147 -14.56 -2.40 7.37
C SER A 147 -13.32 -3.15 7.81
N GLY A 148 -12.99 -3.06 9.09
CA GLY A 148 -11.79 -3.68 9.66
C GLY A 148 -11.12 -2.69 10.59
N SER A 149 -9.90 -3.01 11.04
CA SER A 149 -9.10 -2.10 11.85
C SER A 149 -8.05 -1.42 10.96
N ASP A 150 -8.40 -0.23 10.46
CA ASP A 150 -7.62 0.43 9.41
C ASP A 150 -6.56 1.39 9.95
N GLN A 151 -5.44 1.48 9.24
CA GLN A 151 -4.38 2.44 9.47
C GLN A 151 -4.40 3.53 8.40
N PHE A 152 -4.63 4.78 8.81
CA PHE A 152 -4.43 5.93 7.92
C PHE A 152 -3.07 6.58 8.19
N VAL A 153 -2.21 6.61 7.18
CA VAL A 153 -0.88 7.21 7.25
C VAL A 153 -0.95 8.68 6.80
N LEU A 154 -0.68 9.59 7.72
CA LEU A 154 -0.66 11.02 7.45
C LEU A 154 0.74 11.48 7.01
N SER A 155 0.77 12.45 6.10
CA SER A 155 2.00 13.07 5.59
C SER A 155 1.97 14.59 5.77
N GLN A 156 3.15 15.18 5.97
CA GLN A 156 3.32 16.64 5.99
C GLN A 156 3.17 17.29 4.61
N LEU A 157 3.20 16.49 3.54
CA LEU A 157 3.17 16.96 2.16
C LEU A 157 1.74 17.06 1.59
N GLY A 158 0.74 16.61 2.35
CA GLY A 158 -0.65 16.55 1.91
C GLY A 158 -1.66 16.66 3.04
N THR A 159 -2.93 16.59 2.66
CA THR A 159 -4.08 16.62 3.56
C THR A 159 -4.98 15.42 3.24
N ALA A 160 -5.32 14.63 4.25
CA ALA A 160 -6.27 13.53 4.14
C ALA A 160 -7.68 13.94 4.56
N ILE A 161 -8.70 13.62 3.76
CA ILE A 161 -10.10 13.63 4.16
C ILE A 161 -10.50 12.17 4.37
N ILE A 162 -10.69 11.78 5.63
CA ILE A 162 -11.01 10.40 6.03
C ILE A 162 -12.52 10.31 6.28
N GLN A 163 -13.20 9.42 5.55
CA GLN A 163 -14.66 9.44 5.40
C GLN A 163 -15.42 8.59 6.42
N ASP A 164 -14.78 7.55 6.98
CA ASP A 164 -15.44 6.48 7.73
C ASP A 164 -14.72 6.08 9.02
N PHE A 165 -13.76 6.88 9.49
CA PHE A 165 -12.94 6.58 10.66
C PHE A 165 -13.76 6.18 11.91
N VAL A 166 -13.50 5.00 12.46
CA VAL A 166 -14.12 4.46 13.68
C VAL A 166 -13.10 4.49 14.82
N VAL A 167 -13.31 5.36 15.82
CA VAL A 167 -12.35 5.60 16.93
C VAL A 167 -11.99 4.34 17.74
N ALA A 168 -12.84 3.33 17.76
CA ALA A 168 -12.62 2.09 18.50
C ALA A 168 -11.94 0.98 17.66
N GLU A 169 -11.75 1.18 16.36
CA GLU A 169 -11.26 0.17 15.41
C GLU A 169 -10.05 0.70 14.64
N ASP A 170 -10.11 1.94 14.15
CA ASP A 170 -9.10 2.56 13.30
C ASP A 170 -8.07 3.39 14.08
N TRP A 171 -6.93 3.62 13.43
CA TRP A 171 -5.89 4.46 13.99
C TRP A 171 -5.12 5.26 12.93
N LEU A 172 -4.52 6.34 13.39
CA LEU A 172 -3.69 7.25 12.61
C LEU A 172 -2.23 7.01 12.91
N SER A 173 -1.41 7.15 11.87
CA SER A 173 0.04 7.12 11.98
C SER A 173 0.64 8.29 11.22
N TRP A 174 1.94 8.55 11.45
CA TRP A 174 2.68 9.55 10.70
C TRP A 174 3.76 8.87 9.86
N GLU A 175 3.92 9.30 8.61
CA GLU A 175 4.97 8.80 7.69
C GLU A 175 6.39 8.95 8.30
N ASN A 176 6.56 9.86 9.28
CA ASN A 176 7.78 10.08 10.06
C ASN A 176 7.51 10.26 11.57
N GLN A 177 7.67 9.20 12.35
CA GLN A 177 7.31 9.10 13.77
C GLN A 177 7.81 10.23 14.71
N ASN A 178 8.79 11.04 14.29
CA ASN A 178 9.29 12.19 15.06
C ASN A 178 8.28 13.36 15.23
N ALA A 179 7.14 13.33 14.51
CA ALA A 179 6.20 14.45 14.45
C ALA A 179 4.96 14.34 15.37
N LEU A 180 4.71 13.18 16.00
CA LEU A 180 3.44 12.92 16.71
C LEU A 180 3.14 13.93 17.83
N GLY A 181 4.17 14.40 18.56
CA GLY A 181 4.02 15.39 19.62
C GLY A 181 3.67 16.81 19.16
N GLN A 182 3.60 17.05 17.84
CA GLN A 182 3.28 18.35 17.24
C GLN A 182 1.89 18.38 16.58
N ILE A 183 1.15 17.29 16.62
CA ILE A 183 -0.21 17.22 16.07
C ILE A 183 -1.20 17.75 17.10
N SER A 184 -2.08 18.66 16.68
CA SER A 184 -3.21 19.13 17.45
C SER A 184 -4.52 18.82 16.73
N ALA A 185 -5.64 18.81 17.46
CA ALA A 185 -6.96 18.66 16.88
C ALA A 185 -7.86 19.84 17.23
N GLN A 186 -8.75 20.19 16.31
CA GLN A 186 -9.83 21.15 16.52
C GLN A 186 -11.13 20.58 15.95
N LEU A 187 -12.25 20.88 16.60
CA LEU A 187 -13.56 20.53 16.07
C LEU A 187 -14.00 21.59 15.06
N SER A 188 -14.53 21.14 13.93
CA SER A 188 -15.18 21.97 12.91
C SER A 188 -16.54 21.36 12.58
N GLY A 189 -17.59 21.86 13.25
CA GLY A 189 -18.91 21.24 13.20
C GLY A 189 -18.88 19.81 13.78
N GLN A 190 -19.23 18.83 12.95
CA GLN A 190 -19.22 17.40 13.30
C GLN A 190 -17.87 16.71 13.02
N ASN A 191 -16.88 17.44 12.49
CA ASN A 191 -15.61 16.87 12.07
C ASN A 191 -14.49 17.18 13.07
N THR A 192 -13.50 16.30 13.12
CA THR A 192 -12.22 16.55 13.80
C THR A 192 -11.18 16.90 12.74
N VAL A 193 -10.59 18.08 12.86
CA VAL A 193 -9.53 18.57 11.96
C VAL A 193 -8.21 18.48 12.69
N LEU A 194 -7.25 17.74 12.12
CA LEU A 194 -5.91 17.59 12.65
C LEU A 194 -4.96 18.58 11.98
N LEU A 195 -4.12 19.22 12.80
CA LEU A 195 -3.14 20.20 12.38
C LEU A 195 -1.73 19.78 12.78
N TYR A 196 -0.79 20.05 11.88
CA TYR A 196 0.65 19.99 12.15
C TYR A 196 1.26 21.35 11.79
N ALA A 197 1.98 21.96 12.73
CA ALA A 197 2.53 23.32 12.57
C ALA A 197 1.50 24.37 12.08
N GLY A 198 0.22 24.22 12.46
CA GLY A 198 -0.88 25.11 12.06
C GLY A 198 -1.47 24.86 10.67
N GLN A 199 -0.95 23.87 9.92
CA GLN A 199 -1.51 23.43 8.64
C GLN A 199 -2.41 22.21 8.84
N THR A 200 -3.52 22.12 8.11
CA THR A 200 -4.40 20.95 8.16
C THR A 200 -3.74 19.76 7.46
N VAL A 201 -3.67 18.63 8.16
CA VAL A 201 -3.07 17.39 7.65
C VAL A 201 -4.06 16.24 7.59
N ALA A 202 -5.14 16.31 8.37
CA ALA A 202 -6.28 15.44 8.19
C ALA A 202 -7.60 16.11 8.59
N THR A 203 -8.70 15.64 8.02
CA THR A 203 -10.06 15.89 8.50
C THR A 203 -10.78 14.54 8.61
N LEU A 204 -11.19 14.18 9.81
CA LEU A 204 -12.05 13.03 10.08
C LEU A 204 -13.51 13.48 9.97
N LEU A 205 -14.23 12.99 8.96
CA LEU A 205 -15.61 13.40 8.72
C LEU A 205 -16.56 12.74 9.71
N ASN A 206 -17.46 13.53 10.29
CA ASN A 206 -18.46 13.08 11.26
C ASN A 206 -17.90 12.38 12.51
N VAL A 207 -16.61 12.60 12.80
CA VAL A 207 -15.93 12.10 13.99
C VAL A 207 -15.63 13.26 14.90
N GLN A 208 -16.10 13.19 16.15
CA GLN A 208 -15.80 14.18 17.19
C GLN A 208 -14.97 13.55 18.28
N VAL A 209 -13.66 13.86 18.30
CA VAL A 209 -12.74 13.34 19.31
C VAL A 209 -12.14 14.48 20.12
N THR A 210 -12.25 14.38 21.43
CA THR A 210 -11.70 15.34 22.39
C THR A 210 -10.36 14.88 22.98
N ASP A 211 -10.16 13.57 23.11
CA ASP A 211 -8.87 12.98 23.47
C ASP A 211 -8.18 12.43 22.23
N ILE A 212 -7.26 13.22 21.68
CA ILE A 212 -6.56 12.88 20.44
C ILE A 212 -5.66 11.65 20.58
N THR A 213 -5.29 11.24 21.80
CA THR A 213 -4.42 10.07 22.00
C THR A 213 -5.10 8.77 21.55
N LEU A 214 -6.43 8.75 21.58
CA LEU A 214 -7.25 7.65 21.06
C LEU A 214 -7.08 7.47 19.55
N LEU A 215 -6.77 8.55 18.81
CA LEU A 215 -6.58 8.48 17.36
C LEU A 215 -5.25 7.83 16.97
N PHE A 216 -4.27 7.76 17.87
CA PHE A 216 -2.91 7.26 17.57
C PHE A 216 -2.56 5.98 18.32
N THR A 217 -3.51 5.41 19.05
CA THR A 217 -3.30 4.18 19.82
C THR A 217 -4.03 3.05 19.13
N ARG A 218 -3.31 2.00 18.76
CA ARG A 218 -3.91 0.74 18.34
C ARG A 218 -4.46 0.04 19.59
N THR A 219 -5.78 -0.03 19.72
CA THR A 219 -6.46 -0.73 20.83
C THR A 219 -6.46 -2.24 20.67
#